data_AF-A0A0Q8D9Z3-F1
#
_entry.id   AF-A0A0Q8D9Z3-F1
#
_cell.length_a   1.000
_cell.length_b   1.000
_cell.length_c   1.000
_cell.angle_alpha   90.00
_cell.angle_beta   90.00
_cell.angle_gamma   90.00
#
_symmetry.space_group_name_H-M   'P 1'
#
loop_
_entity.id
_entity.type
_entity.pdbx_description
1 polymer ?
#
loop_
_entity_poly.entity_id
_entity_poly.type
_entity_poly.pdbx_seq_one_letter_code
_entity_poly.pdbx_strand_id
1 'polypeptide(L)'
;MYISNKSPFTPKRGDRAEAGNIDGKPMYWYRGELAGKPDVQVRETLLDLGDGRVAHIWLQAASPDKLGEVLGLTQGLRFPSARLSSK
;
A
#
# COMPACT_ATOMS: atom_id res chain seq x y z
N MET A 1 -4.24 -0.99 7.25
CA MET A 1 -3.73 0.33 6.80
C MET A 1 -3.68 1.29 7.98
N TYR A 2 -2.70 2.19 8.01
CA TYR A 2 -2.72 3.40 8.85
C TYR A 2 -2.18 4.61 8.07
N ILE A 3 -2.41 5.82 8.59
CA ILE A 3 -1.87 7.09 8.07
C ILE A 3 -1.05 7.76 9.17
N SER A 4 0.14 8.27 8.82
CA SER A 4 1.04 8.92 9.77
C SER A 4 2.04 9.82 9.03
N ASN A 5 2.75 10.69 9.76
CA ASN A 5 3.83 11.50 9.19
C ASN A 5 5.11 10.69 8.90
N LYS A 6 5.21 9.46 9.44
CA LYS A 6 6.37 8.58 9.26
C LYS A 6 5.96 7.11 9.36
N SER A 7 6.41 6.30 8.40
CA SER A 7 6.26 4.85 8.46
C SER A 7 7.59 4.17 8.84
N PRO A 8 7.60 3.16 9.72
CA PRO A 8 8.76 2.27 9.90
C PRO A 8 9.04 1.39 8.68
N PHE A 9 8.04 1.15 7.82
CA PHE A 9 8.24 0.40 6.59
C PHE A 9 9.09 1.21 5.60
N THR A 10 10.15 0.59 5.08
CA THR A 10 11.05 1.19 4.10
C THR A 10 11.08 0.30 2.86
N PRO A 11 10.48 0.72 1.74
CA PRO A 11 10.43 -0.09 0.53
C PRO A 11 11.84 -0.37 -0.02
N LYS A 12 12.19 -1.65 -0.17
CA LYS A 12 13.45 -2.06 -0.80
C LYS A 12 13.21 -2.40 -2.27
N ARG A 13 14.07 -1.94 -3.16
CA ARG A 13 13.91 -2.16 -4.61
C ARG A 13 13.86 -3.65 -4.98
N GLY A 14 14.57 -4.51 -4.25
CA GLY A 14 14.57 -5.96 -4.47
C GLY A 14 13.22 -6.63 -4.18
N ASP A 15 12.38 -6.02 -3.34
CA ASP A 15 11.08 -6.57 -2.95
C ASP A 15 9.94 -6.08 -3.84
N ARG A 16 10.21 -5.19 -4.80
CA ARG A 16 9.19 -4.69 -5.73
C ARG A 16 8.57 -5.86 -6.52
N ALA A 17 7.23 -5.92 -6.54
CA ALA A 17 6.49 -6.96 -7.22
C ALA A 17 5.51 -6.40 -8.25
N GLU A 18 4.39 -5.83 -7.83
CA GLU A 18 3.33 -5.35 -8.72
C GLU A 18 3.40 -3.83 -8.89
N ALA A 19 3.15 -3.34 -10.11
CA ALA A 19 2.79 -1.93 -10.31
C ALA A 19 1.29 -1.73 -10.01
N GLY A 20 0.92 -0.53 -9.58
CA GLY A 20 -0.47 -0.20 -9.28
C GLY A 20 -0.78 1.28 -9.37
N ASN A 21 -2.06 1.59 -9.21
CA ASN A 21 -2.53 2.96 -9.08
C ASN A 21 -3.51 3.02 -7.90
N ILE A 22 -3.30 3.97 -6.99
CA ILE A 22 -4.25 4.28 -5.92
C ILE A 22 -4.43 5.79 -5.91
N ASP A 23 -5.69 6.23 -5.86
CA ASP A 23 -6.04 7.66 -5.84
C ASP A 23 -5.44 8.45 -7.02
N GLY A 24 -5.35 7.82 -8.20
CA GLY A 24 -4.74 8.41 -9.39
C GLY A 24 -3.20 8.42 -9.36
N LYS A 25 -2.56 8.01 -8.27
CA LYS A 25 -1.11 8.02 -8.12
C LYS A 25 -0.50 6.66 -8.49
N PRO A 26 0.45 6.60 -9.44
CA PRO A 26 1.18 5.38 -9.73
C PRO A 26 2.07 5.00 -8.56
N MET A 27 2.11 3.71 -8.24
CA MET A 27 2.91 3.19 -7.13
C MET A 27 3.35 1.75 -7.42
N TYR A 28 4.18 1.21 -6.52
CA TYR A 28 4.55 -0.19 -6.54
C TYR A 28 4.17 -0.86 -5.22
N TRP A 29 3.77 -2.12 -5.33
CA TRP A 29 3.67 -3.05 -4.22
C TRP A 29 5.02 -3.72 -3.99
N TYR A 30 5.30 -4.00 -2.73
CA TYR A 30 6.52 -4.64 -2.27
C TYR A 30 6.16 -5.91 -1.52
N ARG A 31 6.89 -6.98 -1.75
CA ARG A 31 6.75 -8.26 -1.04
C ARG A 31 7.10 -8.03 0.43
N GLY A 32 6.21 -8.49 1.30
CA GLY A 32 6.51 -8.65 2.72
C GLY A 32 6.55 -10.14 3.06
N GLU A 33 6.84 -10.42 4.31
CA GLU A 33 6.77 -11.76 4.88
C GLU A 33 6.07 -11.68 6.23
N LEU A 34 5.31 -12.72 6.57
CA LEU A 34 4.70 -12.86 7.87
C LEU A 34 5.38 -14.01 8.61
N ALA A 35 6.02 -13.69 9.74
CA ALA A 35 6.76 -14.67 10.52
C ALA A 35 5.87 -15.88 10.89
N GLY A 36 6.37 -17.08 10.59
CA GLY A 36 5.64 -18.33 10.82
C GLY A 36 4.52 -18.62 9.82
N LYS A 37 4.37 -17.82 8.74
CA LYS A 37 3.34 -18.00 7.70
C LYS A 37 3.91 -17.75 6.29
N PRO A 38 4.82 -18.62 5.80
CA PRO A 38 5.49 -18.43 4.50
C PRO A 38 4.52 -18.53 3.30
N ASP A 39 3.40 -19.24 3.44
CA ASP A 39 2.43 -19.42 2.36
C ASP A 39 1.50 -18.22 2.17
N VAL A 40 1.47 -17.30 3.15
CA VAL A 40 0.65 -16.09 3.08
C VAL A 40 1.31 -15.09 2.15
N GLN A 41 0.58 -14.66 1.14
CA GLN A 41 1.00 -13.59 0.25
C GLN A 41 0.89 -12.25 0.99
N VAL A 42 2.02 -11.55 1.17
CA VAL A 42 2.04 -10.21 1.77
C VAL A 42 2.45 -9.18 0.73
N ARG A 43 1.73 -8.06 0.68
CA ARG A 43 2.10 -6.88 -0.11
C ARG A 43 1.94 -5.62 0.71
N GLU A 44 2.94 -4.76 0.62
CA GLU A 44 2.97 -3.49 1.35
C GLU A 44 3.33 -2.34 0.40
N THR A 45 2.81 -1.14 0.68
CA THR A 45 3.16 0.07 -0.07
C THR A 45 2.99 1.34 0.77
N LEU A 46 3.70 2.39 0.40
CA LEU A 46 3.54 3.73 0.96
C LEU A 46 2.97 4.66 -0.11
N LEU A 47 1.89 5.36 0.23
CA LEU A 47 1.33 6.41 -0.60
C LEU A 47 1.50 7.77 0.07
N ASP A 48 2.18 8.69 -0.60
CA ASP A 48 2.25 10.09 -0.19
C ASP A 48 0.89 10.77 -0.39
N LEU A 49 0.36 11.39 0.66
CA LEU A 49 -0.93 12.08 0.65
C LEU A 49 -0.83 13.57 0.30
N GLY A 50 0.39 14.13 0.21
CA GLY A 50 0.65 15.51 -0.22
C GLY A 50 0.62 16.56 0.90
N ASP A 51 0.33 16.17 2.15
CA ASP A 51 0.31 17.04 3.33
C ASP A 51 1.35 16.64 4.39
N GLY A 52 2.42 15.98 3.94
CA GLY A 52 3.46 15.44 4.81
C GLY A 52 3.08 14.13 5.51
N ARG A 53 1.89 13.59 5.25
CA ARG A 53 1.48 12.25 5.71
C ARG A 53 1.65 11.21 4.62
N VAL A 54 1.89 9.98 5.05
CA VAL A 54 1.89 8.78 4.23
C VAL A 54 0.82 7.81 4.69
N ALA A 55 0.12 7.18 3.75
CA ALA A 55 -0.68 5.99 4.02
C ALA A 55 0.20 4.75 3.86
N HIS A 56 0.34 3.96 4.92
CA HIS A 56 0.93 2.63 4.84
C HIS A 56 -0.17 1.59 4.69
N ILE A 57 -0.19 0.91 3.54
CA ILE A 57 -1.16 -0.14 3.22
C ILE A 57 -0.43 -1.48 3.20
N TRP A 58 -0.91 -2.43 4.00
CA TRP A 58 -0.47 -3.82 3.99
C TRP A 58 -1.64 -4.72 3.65
N LEU A 59 -1.39 -5.70 2.81
CA LEU A 59 -2.34 -6.72 2.36
C LEU A 59 -1.80 -8.09 2.68
N GLN A 60 -2.70 -8.98 3.06
CA GLN A 60 -2.42 -10.39 3.28
C GLN A 60 -3.46 -11.20 2.52
N ALA A 61 -3.03 -12.22 1.81
CA ALA A 61 -3.92 -13.13 1.11
C ALA A 61 -3.43 -14.57 1.25
N ALA A 62 -4.37 -15.51 1.35
CA ALA A 62 -4.06 -16.93 1.52
C ALA A 62 -3.54 -17.60 0.23
N SER A 63 -3.72 -16.96 -0.93
CA SER A 63 -3.28 -17.47 -2.22
C SER A 63 -3.00 -16.33 -3.20
N PRO A 64 -2.28 -16.58 -4.31
CA PRO A 64 -2.08 -15.61 -5.38
C PRO A 64 -3.40 -15.09 -5.99
N ASP A 65 -4.40 -15.95 -6.15
CA ASP A 65 -5.71 -15.54 -6.70
C ASP A 65 -6.41 -14.54 -5.77
N LYS A 66 -6.42 -14.85 -4.46
CA LYS A 66 -6.96 -13.93 -3.45
C LYS A 66 -6.15 -12.65 -3.33
N LEU A 67 -4.84 -12.71 -3.58
CA LEU A 67 -4.02 -11.50 -3.65
C LEU A 67 -4.50 -10.61 -4.81
N GLY A 68 -4.73 -11.18 -6.00
CA GLY A 68 -5.26 -10.44 -7.15
C GLY A 68 -6.59 -9.75 -6.86
N GLU A 69 -7.53 -10.45 -6.23
CA GLU A 69 -8.81 -9.88 -5.81
C GLU A 69 -8.63 -8.66 -4.88
N VAL A 70 -7.84 -8.81 -3.82
CA VAL A 70 -7.62 -7.74 -2.82
C VAL A 70 -6.84 -6.57 -3.42
N LEU A 71 -5.85 -6.83 -4.28
CA LEU A 71 -5.14 -5.80 -5.03
C LEU A 71 -6.11 -4.98 -5.89
N GLY A 72 -7.03 -5.64 -6.60
CA GLY A 72 -8.07 -4.97 -7.38
C GLY A 72 -8.96 -4.06 -6.53
N LEU A 73 -9.42 -4.56 -5.37
CA LEU A 73 -10.23 -3.76 -4.45
C LEU A 73 -9.49 -2.50 -3.96
N THR A 74 -8.17 -2.60 -3.69
CA THR A 74 -7.40 -1.45 -3.21
C THR A 74 -7.19 -0.34 -4.24
N GLN A 75 -7.30 -0.61 -5.54
CA GLN A 75 -7.23 0.43 -6.58
C GLN A 75 -8.38 1.45 -6.48
N GLY A 76 -9.50 1.04 -5.86
CA GLY A 76 -10.65 1.89 -5.58
C GLY A 76 -10.46 2.84 -4.40
N LEU A 77 -9.39 2.70 -3.61
CA LEU A 77 -9.14 3.58 -2.48
C LEU A 77 -8.96 5.03 -2.97
N ARG A 78 -9.58 5.94 -2.24
CA ARG A 78 -9.46 7.38 -2.42
C ARG A 78 -9.03 7.97 -1.11
N PHE A 79 -8.02 8.82 -1.15
CA PHE A 79 -7.60 9.58 0.01
C PHE A 79 -8.10 10.99 -0.20
N PRO A 80 -8.98 11.52 0.68
CA PRO A 80 -9.30 12.92 0.61
C PRO A 80 -7.98 13.66 0.81
N SER A 81 -7.47 14.21 -0.29
CA SER A 81 -6.38 15.17 -0.24
C SER A 81 -6.80 16.19 0.81
N ALA A 82 -5.88 16.57 1.70
CA ALA A 82 -6.04 17.81 2.43
C ALA A 82 -5.96 18.94 1.38
N ARG A 83 -7.01 19.08 0.57
CA ARG A 83 -7.31 20.34 -0.08
C ARG A 83 -7.44 21.28 1.09
N LEU A 84 -6.40 22.09 1.28
CA LEU A 84 -6.41 23.24 2.13
C LEU A 84 -7.80 23.87 1.99
N SER A 85 -8.61 23.75 3.04
CA SER A 85 -9.67 24.71 3.27
C SER A 85 -8.94 26.02 3.50
N SER A 86 -8.59 26.71 2.42
CA SER A 86 -8.25 28.13 2.45
C SER A 86 -9.46 28.80 3.05
N LYS A 87 -9.33 29.24 4.30
CA LYS A 87 -10.31 30.10 4.95
C LYS A 87 -9.67 31.45 5.17
#